data_AF-A0ABD5BFW5-F1
#
_entry.id   AF-A0ABD5BFW5-F1
#
_cell.length_a   1.000
_cell.length_b   1.000
_cell.length_c   1.000
_cell.angle_alpha   90.00
_cell.angle_beta   90.00
_cell.angle_gamma   90.00
#
_symmetry.space_group_name_H-M   'P 1'
#
loop_
_entity.id
_entity.type
_entity.pdbx_description
1 polymer ?
#
loop_
_entity_poly.entity_id
_entity_poly.type
_entity_poly.pdbx_seq_one_letter_code
_entity_poly.pdbx_strand_id
1 'polypeptide(L)' 'KLVQNGTLHTYKGAPHGIPTTHADQVNADLLAFVNS' A
#
# COMPACT_ATOMS: atom_id res chain seq x y z
N LYS A 1 19.86 -6.25 -2.31
CA LYS A 1 19.10 -5.43 -1.33
C LYS A 1 18.93 -4.04 -1.94
N LEU A 2 17.77 -3.76 -2.57
CA LEU A 2 17.60 -2.56 -3.43
C LEU A 2 17.16 -1.31 -2.66
N VAL A 3 16.44 -1.48 -1.54
CA VAL A 3 15.96 -0.37 -0.67
C VAL A 3 16.35 -0.65 0.78
N GLN A 4 16.99 0.30 1.45
CA GLN A 4 17.56 0.10 2.78
C GLN A 4 16.53 0.17 3.92
N ASN A 5 15.49 1.01 3.77
CA ASN A 5 14.46 1.27 4.78
C ASN A 5 13.03 1.05 4.24
N GLY A 6 12.86 0.08 3.34
CA GLY A 6 11.56 -0.22 2.76
C GLY A 6 10.71 -1.10 3.69
N THR A 7 9.42 -0.80 3.78
CA THR A 7 8.44 -1.62 4.50
C THR A 7 7.56 -2.36 3.48
N LEU A 8 7.26 -3.63 3.74
CA LEU A 8 6.34 -4.42 2.92
C LEU A 8 4.95 -4.41 3.56
N HIS A 9 3.97 -3.82 2.87
CA HIS A 9 2.56 -3.93 3.21
C HIS A 9 1.86 -4.81 2.16
N THR A 10 1.16 -5.87 2.57
CA THR A 10 0.55 -6.84 1.66
C THR A 10 -0.95 -6.93 1.88
N TYR A 11 -1.73 -6.71 0.82
CA TYR A 11 -3.18 -6.91 0.81
C TYR A 11 -3.52 -8.32 0.33
N LYS A 12 -3.58 -9.28 1.28
CA LYS A 12 -3.75 -10.70 0.95
C LYS A 12 -5.11 -10.95 0.28
N GLY A 13 -5.08 -11.52 -0.93
CA GLY A 13 -6.29 -11.89 -1.67
C GLY A 13 -6.98 -10.73 -2.39
N ALA A 14 -6.45 -9.51 -2.30
CA ALA A 14 -6.98 -8.38 -3.06
C ALA A 14 -6.73 -8.57 -4.57
N PRO A 15 -7.63 -8.07 -5.43
CA PRO A 15 -7.47 -8.19 -6.88
C PRO A 15 -6.31 -7.33 -7.38
N HIS A 16 -5.79 -7.63 -8.58
CA HIS A 16 -4.74 -6.80 -9.21
C HIS A 16 -5.18 -5.32 -9.34
N GLY A 17 -6.47 -5.07 -9.57
CA GLY A 17 -7.09 -3.73 -9.58
C GLY A 17 -7.36 -3.15 -8.18
N ILE A 18 -6.52 -3.42 -7.18
CA ILE A 18 -6.71 -2.92 -5.81
C ILE A 18 -6.82 -1.38 -5.71
N PRO A 19 -6.10 -0.56 -6.51
CA PRO A 19 -6.24 0.90 -6.42
C PRO A 19 -7.64 1.40 -6.78
N THR A 20 -8.43 0.60 -7.51
CA THR A 20 -9.82 0.92 -7.86
C THR A 20 -10.82 0.22 -6.94
N THR A 21 -10.61 -1.06 -6.62
CA THR A 21 -11.57 -1.87 -5.86
C THR A 21 -11.53 -1.63 -4.34
N HIS A 22 -10.39 -1.15 -3.81
CA HIS A 22 -10.19 -0.87 -2.38
C HIS A 22 -9.51 0.50 -2.21
N ALA A 23 -9.97 1.49 -2.99
CA ALA A 23 -9.35 2.80 -3.08
C ALA A 23 -9.17 3.46 -1.71
N ASP A 24 -10.18 3.42 -0.85
CA ASP A 24 -10.14 4.06 0.48
C ASP A 24 -9.01 3.51 1.36
N GLN A 25 -8.87 2.18 1.40
CA GLN A 25 -7.82 1.52 2.18
C GLN A 25 -6.44 1.85 1.63
N VAL A 26 -6.25 1.70 0.31
CA VAL A 26 -4.96 1.99 -0.34
C VAL A 26 -4.57 3.46 -0.15
N ASN A 27 -5.51 4.39 -0.33
CA ASN A 27 -5.26 5.82 -0.17
C ASN A 27 -4.92 6.20 1.28
N ALA A 28 -5.59 5.58 2.26
CA ALA A 28 -5.28 5.80 3.67
C ALA A 28 -3.85 5.32 4.01
N ASP A 29 -3.46 4.13 3.54
CA ASP A 29 -2.13 3.57 3.79
C ASP A 29 -1.03 4.38 3.09
N LEU A 30 -1.29 4.87 1.87
CA LEU A 30 -0.36 5.77 1.16
C LEU A 30 -0.22 7.12 1.87
N LEU A 31 -1.32 7.69 2.37
CA LEU A 31 -1.27 8.94 3.12
C LEU A 31 -0.51 8.76 4.44
N ALA A 32 -0.70 7.63 5.12
CA ALA A 32 0.07 7.30 6.31
C ALA A 32 1.57 7.17 6.01
N PHE A 33 1.93 6.55 4.88
CA PHE A 33 3.33 6.42 4.45
C PHE A 33 3.98 7.78 4.13
N VAL A 34 3.26 8.70 3.48
CA VAL A 34 3.82 10.03 3.15
C VAL A 34 4.04 10.88 4.39
N ASN A 35 3.27 10.67 5.45
CA ASN A 35 3.36 11.44 6.70
C ASN A 35 4.31 10.82 7.76
N SER A 36 5.00 9.72 7.44
CA SER A 36 5.90 9.00 8.37
C SER A 36 7.36 9.44 8.31
#